data_AF-A0A8H7ZDX1-F1
#
_entry.id   AF-A0A8H7ZDX1-F1
#
_cell.length_a   1.000
_cell.length_b   1.000
_cell.length_c   1.000
_cell.angle_alpha   90.00
_cell.angle_beta   90.00
_cell.angle_gamma   90.00
#
_symmetry.space_group_name_H-M   'P 1'
#
loop_
_entity.id
_entity.type
_entity.pdbx_description
1 polymer ?
#
loop_
_entity_poly.entity_id
_entity_poly.type
_entity_poly.pdbx_seq_one_letter_code
_entity_poly.pdbx_strand_id
1 'polypeptide(L)'
;MNLSLQDPFSVAKEFPESLTTNLSYGHSVAIQFNYNGDYLASGLSDGSIVIYEMMSCGIIAHITEDCHVRPITSITWSRCGRYLLTSSQDWYCKLWDLSLINSKDTSPVIRQVKFDGPIWSSNIHPENHFHFVASLFDDSPVFVSLEGESPQVTKLRTDPLSEDEEEQEEDADAEEGNEEQPRKKRKSNNKPNDKHFTLVTTFTPEGHYIFTGTSKGWLNIFRTKDLKLIYSSKVANSNIKNISISPNGRKLALNFSDRIIRQINLPDLVDYEGEGENPIEWDFEVDHKYQDVVNRLQWNAISFNHNADFLIASTHGQSSHDLYLWETSMGSLIKILEGSNEELIDVKWNYNRCKIASIGLDSGIIYIWSIQFPQKWSALAPDFVEVEENIDYIEKEDEFDIIDETELNKKRLEEEVMEIDVVTNETTDARGFDITRETFIIPIDYEKELYR
;
A
#
# COMPACT_ATOMS: atom_id res chain seq x y z
N MET A 1 19.32 -10.31 1.90
CA MET A 1 20.49 -11.21 2.01
C MET A 1 20.32 -12.29 3.06
N ASN A 2 20.39 -12.05 4.38
CA ASN A 2 20.35 -13.17 5.36
C ASN A 2 19.04 -14.00 5.42
N LEU A 3 17.97 -13.58 4.75
CA LEU A 3 16.75 -14.38 4.61
C LEU A 3 17.00 -15.72 3.91
N SER A 4 17.94 -15.80 2.95
CA SER A 4 18.28 -17.08 2.29
C SER A 4 18.98 -18.08 3.21
N LEU A 5 19.57 -17.60 4.31
CA LEU A 5 20.18 -18.43 5.36
C LEU A 5 19.16 -18.88 6.42
N GLN A 6 17.96 -18.30 6.41
CA GLN A 6 16.88 -18.71 7.30
C GLN A 6 16.15 -19.92 6.71
N ASP A 7 15.33 -20.56 7.55
CA ASP A 7 14.54 -21.72 7.15
C ASP A 7 13.70 -21.43 5.88
N PRO A 8 13.97 -22.09 4.74
CA PRO A 8 13.35 -21.76 3.46
C PRO A 8 11.83 -21.94 3.49
N PHE A 9 11.31 -22.86 4.30
CA PHE A 9 9.86 -23.04 4.48
C PHE A 9 9.21 -21.86 5.19
N SER A 10 9.84 -21.36 6.26
CA SER A 10 9.38 -20.18 6.96
C SER A 10 9.51 -18.92 6.08
N VAL A 11 10.58 -18.81 5.30
CA VAL A 11 10.78 -17.68 4.37
C VAL A 11 9.79 -17.72 3.20
N ALA A 12 9.41 -18.90 2.73
CA ALA A 12 8.44 -19.06 1.65
C ALA A 12 7.00 -18.75 2.06
N LYS A 13 6.69 -18.61 3.36
CA LYS A 13 5.35 -18.21 3.81
C LYS A 13 4.98 -16.84 3.22
N GLU A 14 3.84 -16.79 2.54
CA GLU A 14 3.38 -15.62 1.80
C GLU A 14 2.62 -14.60 2.67
N PHE A 15 2.18 -15.00 3.86
CA PHE A 15 1.52 -14.14 4.85
C PHE A 15 1.93 -14.51 6.30
N PRO A 16 1.92 -13.55 7.24
CA PRO A 16 2.17 -13.83 8.64
C PRO A 16 0.90 -14.35 9.34
N GLU A 17 1.09 -15.23 10.33
CA GLU A 17 -0.03 -15.88 11.05
C GLU A 17 -0.15 -15.44 12.51
N SER A 18 0.93 -14.90 13.09
CA SER A 18 1.03 -14.64 14.52
C SER A 18 1.31 -13.17 14.79
N LEU A 19 0.59 -12.61 15.76
CA LEU A 19 0.90 -11.32 16.34
C LEU A 19 2.23 -11.45 17.11
N THR A 20 3.21 -10.60 16.80
CA THR A 20 4.55 -10.69 17.40
C THR A 20 4.92 -9.46 18.23
N THR A 21 4.53 -8.27 17.79
CA THR A 21 4.97 -7.02 18.41
C THR A 21 3.83 -6.04 18.52
N ASN A 22 3.79 -5.29 19.63
CA ASN A 22 2.89 -4.17 19.84
C ASN A 22 3.73 -2.89 20.01
N LEU A 23 3.51 -1.88 19.17
CA LEU A 23 4.19 -0.59 19.26
C LEU A 23 3.27 0.41 19.96
N SER A 24 3.76 1.02 21.04
CA SER A 24 3.03 2.03 21.82
C SER A 24 3.93 3.23 22.12
N TYR A 25 3.47 4.42 21.72
CA TYR A 25 4.12 5.70 22.05
C TYR A 25 3.09 6.81 22.25
N GLY A 26 2.04 6.82 21.43
CA GLY A 26 0.88 7.69 21.55
C GLY A 26 -0.32 7.06 20.84
N HIS A 27 -1.42 7.80 20.75
CA HIS A 27 -2.62 7.31 20.09
C HIS A 27 -2.48 7.45 18.56
N SER A 28 -2.06 6.37 17.91
CA SER A 28 -1.87 6.31 16.45
C SER A 28 -3.21 6.31 15.73
N VAL A 29 -3.31 7.02 14.60
CA VAL A 29 -4.54 7.14 13.79
C VAL A 29 -4.30 6.77 12.32
N ALA A 30 -3.07 6.97 11.83
CA ALA A 30 -2.67 6.58 10.48
C ALA A 30 -1.29 5.90 10.51
N ILE A 31 -1.10 4.85 9.73
CA ILE A 31 0.18 4.16 9.60
C ILE A 31 0.52 3.93 8.14
N GLN A 32 1.82 3.94 7.81
CA GLN A 32 2.28 3.55 6.49
C GLN A 32 3.73 3.07 6.56
N PHE A 33 3.98 1.86 6.04
CA PHE A 33 5.33 1.37 5.82
C PHE A 33 6.01 2.16 4.70
N ASN A 34 7.33 2.33 4.79
CA ASN A 34 8.10 2.68 3.60
C ASN A 34 8.08 1.50 2.60
N TYR A 35 8.44 1.78 1.34
CA TYR A 35 8.37 0.77 0.27
C TYR A 35 9.17 -0.51 0.60
N ASN A 36 10.33 -0.37 1.24
CA ASN A 36 11.19 -1.52 1.54
C ASN A 36 10.83 -2.26 2.84
N GLY A 37 10.00 -1.67 3.71
CA GLY A 37 9.60 -2.27 4.98
C GLY A 37 10.59 -2.08 6.13
N ASP A 38 11.60 -1.24 5.95
CA ASP A 38 12.59 -0.94 7.00
C ASP A 38 12.04 0.06 8.03
N TYR A 39 11.11 0.93 7.63
CA TYR A 39 10.50 1.95 8.48
C TYR A 39 8.98 1.89 8.46
N LEU A 40 8.36 2.24 9.58
CA LEU A 40 6.93 2.47 9.72
C LEU A 40 6.70 3.87 10.27
N ALA A 41 6.02 4.72 9.51
CA ALA A 41 5.53 6.00 10.01
C ALA A 41 4.17 5.81 10.68
N SER A 42 4.00 6.45 11.83
CA SER A 42 2.75 6.56 12.56
C SER A 42 2.39 8.03 12.74
N GLY A 43 1.16 8.39 12.36
CA GLY A 43 0.57 9.70 12.58
C GLY A 43 -0.34 9.64 13.78
N LEU A 44 -0.12 10.54 14.73
CA LEU A 44 -0.84 10.55 15.99
C LEU A 44 -2.06 11.46 15.95
N SER A 45 -2.96 11.27 16.91
CA SER A 45 -4.16 12.10 17.10
C SER A 45 -3.86 13.53 17.55
N ASP A 46 -2.71 13.79 18.14
CA ASP A 46 -2.26 15.13 18.52
C ASP A 46 -1.62 15.91 17.34
N GLY A 47 -1.40 15.24 16.21
CA GLY A 47 -0.77 15.80 15.02
C GLY A 47 0.74 15.54 14.92
N SER A 48 1.35 14.88 15.90
CA SER A 48 2.76 14.49 15.89
C SER A 48 3.00 13.25 15.00
N ILE A 49 4.24 13.08 14.53
CA ILE A 49 4.64 11.92 13.70
C ILE A 49 5.72 11.13 14.44
N VAL A 50 5.56 9.81 14.49
CA VAL A 50 6.56 8.88 15.03
C VAL A 50 7.03 7.96 13.92
N ILE A 51 8.33 7.78 13.77
CA ILE A 51 8.91 6.82 12.83
C ILE A 51 9.59 5.72 13.62
N TYR A 52 9.18 4.48 13.35
CA TYR A 52 9.74 3.28 13.93
C TYR A 52 10.66 2.58 12.92
N GLU A 53 11.77 2.04 13.40
CA GLU A 53 12.58 1.08 12.67
C GLU A 53 12.03 -0.34 12.86
N MET A 54 11.78 -1.06 11.77
CA MET A 54 11.11 -2.37 11.81
C MET A 54 11.99 -3.54 12.17
N MET A 55 13.33 -3.37 12.19
CA MET A 55 14.24 -4.42 12.64
C MET A 55 14.28 -4.51 14.17
N SER A 56 14.48 -3.37 14.84
CA SER A 56 14.54 -3.27 16.30
C SER A 56 13.18 -3.02 16.95
N CYS A 57 12.17 -2.62 16.16
CA CYS A 57 10.91 -2.07 16.65
C CYS A 57 11.09 -0.82 17.54
N GLY A 58 12.23 -0.15 17.44
CA GLY A 58 12.56 1.08 18.16
C GLY A 58 12.07 2.34 17.45
N ILE A 59 11.91 3.42 18.21
CA ILE A 59 11.60 4.75 17.68
C ILE A 59 12.90 5.42 17.27
N ILE A 60 12.97 5.80 15.98
CA ILE A 60 14.14 6.50 15.44
C ILE A 60 13.91 8.01 15.31
N ALA A 61 12.66 8.43 15.15
CA ALA A 61 12.31 9.84 15.10
C ALA A 61 10.94 10.09 15.73
N HIS A 62 10.86 11.15 16.51
CA HIS A 62 9.61 11.72 17.01
C HIS A 62 9.59 13.19 16.61
N ILE A 63 8.69 13.52 15.69
CA ILE A 63 8.56 14.84 15.07
C ILE A 63 7.37 15.55 15.70
N THR A 64 7.67 16.58 16.48
CA THR A 64 6.69 17.43 17.15
C THR A 64 6.80 18.89 16.74
N GLU A 65 8.00 19.33 16.36
CA GLU A 65 8.27 20.69 15.92
C GLU A 65 7.71 20.93 14.51
N ASP A 66 7.07 22.09 14.31
CA ASP A 66 6.38 22.47 13.07
C ASP A 66 5.45 21.39 12.49
N CYS A 67 4.93 20.50 13.34
CA CYS A 67 4.05 19.42 12.95
C CYS A 67 2.59 19.87 12.77
N HIS A 68 1.69 18.92 12.56
CA HIS A 68 0.27 19.21 12.47
C HIS A 68 -0.30 19.53 13.86
N VAL A 69 -1.37 20.33 13.90
CA VAL A 69 -2.02 20.74 15.17
C VAL A 69 -3.32 19.97 15.45
N ARG A 70 -3.65 19.02 14.59
CA ARG A 70 -4.86 18.17 14.63
C ARG A 70 -4.51 16.76 14.14
N PRO A 71 -5.38 15.76 14.39
CA PRO A 71 -5.13 14.39 13.98
C PRO A 71 -4.67 14.26 12.52
N ILE A 72 -3.60 13.51 12.33
CA ILE A 72 -3.13 13.12 11.00
C ILE A 72 -4.14 12.14 10.40
N THR A 73 -4.49 12.35 9.14
CA THR A 73 -5.48 11.55 8.41
C THR A 73 -4.84 10.59 7.41
N SER A 74 -3.69 10.95 6.83
CA SER A 74 -2.94 10.06 5.96
C SER A 74 -1.45 10.35 5.98
N ILE A 75 -0.67 9.30 5.69
CA ILE A 75 0.78 9.35 5.54
C ILE A 75 1.14 8.58 4.27
N THR A 76 2.03 9.13 3.45
CA THR A 76 2.55 8.43 2.27
C THR A 76 4.04 8.67 2.14
N TRP A 77 4.77 7.59 1.88
CA TRP A 77 6.21 7.65 1.60
C TRP A 77 6.45 7.86 0.12
N SER A 78 7.52 8.58 -0.22
CA SER A 78 8.10 8.55 -1.55
C SER A 78 8.78 7.20 -1.82
N ARG A 79 8.89 6.79 -3.09
CA ARG A 79 9.57 5.54 -3.50
C ARG A 79 11.02 5.44 -3.02
N CYS A 80 11.74 6.56 -2.98
CA CYS A 80 13.12 6.59 -2.49
C CYS A 80 13.24 6.46 -0.95
N GLY A 81 12.13 6.59 -0.22
CA GLY A 81 12.12 6.52 1.25
C GLY A 81 12.61 7.80 1.97
N ARG A 82 13.01 8.84 1.23
CA ARG A 82 13.52 10.10 1.81
C ARG A 82 12.42 11.09 2.18
N TYR A 83 11.40 11.21 1.33
CA TYR A 83 10.32 12.17 1.53
C TYR A 83 9.08 11.49 2.10
N LEU A 84 8.39 12.21 2.99
CA LEU A 84 7.13 11.81 3.59
C LEU A 84 6.09 12.91 3.31
N LEU A 85 4.89 12.54 2.91
CA LEU A 85 3.75 13.45 2.81
C LEU A 85 2.78 13.10 3.92
N THR A 86 2.32 14.11 4.64
CA THR A 86 1.28 13.97 5.66
C THR A 86 0.14 14.93 5.39
N SER A 87 -1.08 14.46 5.68
CA SER A 87 -2.30 15.28 5.66
C SER A 87 -2.97 15.24 7.03
N SER A 88 -3.67 16.32 7.40
CA SER A 88 -4.34 16.41 8.68
C SER A 88 -5.70 17.10 8.59
N GLN A 89 -6.49 16.93 9.65
CA GLN A 89 -7.70 17.71 9.89
C GLN A 89 -7.43 19.21 10.15
N ASP A 90 -6.18 19.64 10.25
CA ASP A 90 -5.78 21.05 10.30
C ASP A 90 -5.78 21.77 8.93
N TRP A 91 -6.17 21.04 7.87
CA TRP A 91 -6.30 21.51 6.48
C TRP A 91 -4.97 21.69 5.76
N TYR A 92 -3.85 21.25 6.34
CA TYR A 92 -2.56 21.25 5.69
C TYR A 92 -2.20 19.88 5.14
N CYS A 93 -1.58 19.88 3.96
CA CYS A 93 -0.66 18.84 3.56
C CYS A 93 0.77 19.36 3.70
N LYS A 94 1.65 18.56 4.31
CA LYS A 94 3.07 18.88 4.53
C LYS A 94 3.94 17.83 3.87
N LEU A 95 4.91 18.26 3.07
CA LEU A 95 5.95 17.43 2.49
C LEU A 95 7.23 17.61 3.30
N TRP A 96 7.74 16.50 3.82
CA TRP A 96 8.87 16.41 4.72
C TRP A 96 10.07 15.81 4.00
N ASP A 97 11.27 16.33 4.30
CA ASP A 97 12.54 15.70 3.94
C ASP A 97 13.18 15.10 5.19
N LEU A 98 13.22 13.77 5.25
CA LEU A 98 13.73 13.04 6.41
C LEU A 98 15.25 13.17 6.59
N SER A 99 15.99 13.66 5.58
CA SER A 99 17.42 13.98 5.74
C SER A 99 17.65 15.19 6.65
N LEU A 100 16.64 16.04 6.82
CA LEU A 100 16.69 17.27 7.60
C LEU A 100 16.05 17.10 8.99
N ILE A 101 15.57 15.91 9.34
CA ILE A 101 14.76 15.67 10.54
C ILE A 101 15.47 16.00 11.86
N ASN A 102 16.81 15.91 11.87
CA ASN A 102 17.64 16.24 13.03
C ASN A 102 18.40 17.57 12.84
N SER A 103 18.10 18.32 11.78
CA SER A 103 18.75 19.60 11.54
C SER A 103 18.20 20.65 12.51
N LYS A 104 19.08 21.35 13.23
CA LYS A 104 18.68 22.40 14.19
C LYS A 104 18.34 23.74 13.51
N ASP A 105 18.94 23.99 12.35
CA ASP A 105 18.87 25.28 11.67
C ASP A 105 17.80 25.32 10.57
N THR A 106 17.35 24.15 10.09
CA THR A 106 16.44 24.05 8.94
C THR A 106 15.26 23.15 9.29
N SER A 107 14.04 23.65 9.03
CA SER A 107 12.82 22.86 9.22
C SER A 107 12.80 21.65 8.27
N PRO A 108 12.40 20.45 8.74
CA PRO A 108 12.24 19.29 7.89
C PRO A 108 11.05 19.41 6.91
N VAL A 109 10.15 20.37 7.12
CA VAL A 109 9.04 20.65 6.19
C VAL A 109 9.58 21.49 5.03
N ILE A 110 9.73 20.85 3.86
CA ILE A 110 10.26 21.53 2.66
C ILE A 110 9.18 22.28 1.87
N ARG A 111 7.94 21.80 1.93
CA ARG A 111 6.78 22.37 1.25
C ARG A 111 5.52 22.10 2.06
N GLN A 112 4.57 23.03 2.00
CA GLN A 112 3.25 22.84 2.59
C GLN A 112 2.20 23.56 1.75
N VAL A 113 0.98 23.05 1.78
CA VAL A 113 -0.19 23.68 1.17
C VAL A 113 -1.35 23.63 2.14
N LYS A 114 -2.10 24.73 2.20
CA LYS A 114 -3.31 24.85 3.00
C LYS A 114 -4.53 24.78 2.09
N PHE A 115 -5.54 24.03 2.50
CA PHE A 115 -6.84 23.97 1.84
C PHE A 115 -7.93 24.66 2.67
N ASP A 116 -9.13 24.74 2.08
CA ASP A 116 -10.31 25.34 2.70
C ASP A 116 -11.13 24.33 3.52
N GLY A 117 -10.59 23.15 3.79
CA GLY A 117 -11.26 22.12 4.59
C GLY A 117 -10.36 20.94 4.99
N PRO A 118 -10.85 20.06 5.87
CA PRO A 118 -10.15 18.85 6.28
C PRO A 118 -9.81 17.94 5.11
N ILE A 119 -8.70 17.22 5.21
CA ILE A 119 -8.24 16.28 4.18
C ILE A 119 -8.57 14.86 4.64
N TRP A 120 -9.24 14.09 3.79
CA TRP A 120 -9.54 12.67 4.07
C TRP A 120 -8.32 11.79 3.82
N SER A 121 -7.75 11.88 2.63
CA SER A 121 -6.51 11.18 2.30
C SER A 121 -5.69 11.96 1.28
N SER A 122 -4.38 11.68 1.28
CA SER A 122 -3.43 12.20 0.30
C SER A 122 -2.47 11.08 -0.11
N ASN A 123 -2.04 11.09 -1.37
CA ASN A 123 -1.09 10.10 -1.90
C ASN A 123 -0.07 10.79 -2.80
N ILE A 124 1.21 10.53 -2.56
CA ILE A 124 2.32 11.01 -3.40
C ILE A 124 2.31 10.28 -4.75
N HIS A 125 2.69 10.99 -5.82
CA HIS A 125 2.94 10.37 -7.11
C HIS A 125 4.15 9.43 -7.03
N PRO A 126 4.04 8.17 -7.50
CA PRO A 126 5.07 7.15 -7.31
C PRO A 126 6.50 7.60 -7.70
N GLU A 127 6.65 8.27 -8.85
CA GLU A 127 7.95 8.72 -9.36
C GLU A 127 8.34 10.16 -8.97
N ASN A 128 7.37 11.04 -8.67
CA ASN A 128 7.63 12.46 -8.44
C ASN A 128 7.12 12.88 -7.07
N HIS A 129 8.03 13.04 -6.11
CA HIS A 129 7.69 13.36 -4.72
C HIS A 129 7.12 14.78 -4.53
N PHE A 130 7.20 15.65 -5.53
CA PHE A 130 6.57 16.97 -5.50
C PHE A 130 5.13 16.98 -6.03
N HIS A 131 4.66 15.87 -6.60
CA HIS A 131 3.28 15.72 -7.07
C HIS A 131 2.50 14.82 -6.12
N PHE A 132 1.27 15.21 -5.80
CA PHE A 132 0.37 14.36 -5.01
C PHE A 132 -1.09 14.64 -5.33
N VAL A 133 -1.97 13.70 -4.97
CA VAL A 133 -3.42 13.87 -5.01
C VAL A 133 -3.99 13.87 -3.60
N ALA A 134 -5.08 14.60 -3.39
CA ALA A 134 -5.79 14.60 -2.11
C ALA A 134 -7.31 14.59 -2.30
N SER A 135 -8.01 13.82 -1.45
CA SER A 135 -9.45 13.96 -1.25
C SER A 135 -9.72 14.94 -0.12
N LEU A 136 -10.48 15.98 -0.43
CA LEU A 136 -10.90 17.00 0.53
C LEU A 136 -12.30 16.67 1.07
N PHE A 137 -12.58 17.10 2.30
CA PHE A 137 -13.91 16.95 2.91
C PHE A 137 -14.95 17.77 2.13
N ASP A 138 -16.02 17.13 1.68
CA ASP A 138 -17.14 17.72 0.95
C ASP A 138 -16.76 18.56 -0.30
N ASP A 139 -15.62 18.26 -0.93
CA ASP A 139 -15.16 18.91 -2.18
C ASP A 139 -14.68 17.89 -3.23
N SER A 140 -14.38 18.38 -4.42
CA SER A 140 -13.72 17.64 -5.49
C SER A 140 -12.27 17.29 -5.11
N PRO A 141 -11.73 16.18 -5.64
CA PRO A 141 -10.34 15.82 -5.40
C PRO A 141 -9.43 16.83 -6.10
N VAL A 142 -8.24 17.01 -5.54
CA VAL A 142 -7.25 17.95 -6.04
C VAL A 142 -5.97 17.22 -6.41
N PHE A 143 -5.37 17.64 -7.52
CA PHE A 143 -3.98 17.33 -7.86
C PHE A 143 -3.13 18.53 -7.48
N VAL A 144 -2.02 18.31 -6.80
CA VAL A 144 -1.13 19.37 -6.33
C VAL A 144 0.28 19.15 -6.83
N SER A 145 0.86 20.21 -7.40
CA SER A 145 2.29 20.28 -7.72
C SER A 145 3.02 21.25 -6.80
N LEU A 146 4.12 20.78 -6.21
CA LEU A 146 4.97 21.50 -5.27
C LEU A 146 6.34 21.90 -5.86
N GLU A 147 6.53 21.74 -7.17
CA GLU A 147 7.81 22.01 -7.85
C GLU A 147 8.16 23.51 -7.86
N GLY A 148 7.16 24.39 -7.96
CA GLY A 148 7.34 25.84 -7.99
C GLY A 148 7.60 26.47 -6.61
N GLU A 149 7.79 27.80 -6.61
CA GLU A 149 7.86 28.59 -5.36
C GLU A 149 6.53 28.56 -4.59
N SER A 150 5.41 28.53 -5.32
CA SER A 150 4.06 28.42 -4.78
C SER A 150 3.40 27.10 -5.19
N PRO A 151 2.65 26.45 -4.30
CA PRO A 151 1.92 25.22 -4.62
C PRO A 151 0.86 25.49 -5.69
N GLN A 152 0.85 24.69 -6.75
CA GLN A 152 -0.19 24.72 -7.78
C GLN A 152 -1.25 23.67 -7.45
N VAL A 153 -2.49 24.10 -7.26
CA VAL A 153 -3.62 23.23 -6.91
C VAL A 153 -4.61 23.19 -8.08
N THR A 154 -4.77 22.02 -8.67
CA THR A 154 -5.71 21.77 -9.77
C THR A 154 -6.86 20.92 -9.29
N LYS A 155 -8.10 21.44 -9.37
CA LYS A 155 -9.30 20.69 -9.03
C LYS A 155 -9.65 19.71 -10.16
N LEU A 156 -9.87 18.44 -9.81
CA LEU A 156 -10.28 17.39 -10.74
C LEU A 156 -11.82 17.32 -10.76
N ARG A 157 -12.43 17.53 -11.93
CA ARG A 157 -13.89 17.48 -12.07
C ARG A 157 -14.36 16.03 -12.11
N THR A 158 -15.22 15.66 -11.16
CA THR A 158 -15.76 14.30 -11.00
C THR A 158 -17.19 14.17 -11.50
N ASP A 159 -17.66 15.11 -12.31
CA ASP A 159 -18.95 14.98 -12.97
C ASP A 159 -18.89 13.76 -13.90
N PRO A 160 -19.86 12.84 -13.83
CA PRO A 160 -19.88 11.68 -14.71
C PRO A 160 -19.83 12.12 -16.16
N LEU A 161 -19.03 11.41 -16.96
CA LEU A 161 -19.05 11.55 -18.42
C LEU A 161 -20.48 11.21 -18.87
N SER A 162 -21.18 12.16 -19.49
CA SER A 162 -22.48 11.88 -20.08
C SER A 162 -22.28 11.12 -21.38
N GLU A 163 -23.07 10.07 -21.60
CA GLU A 163 -23.13 9.33 -22.88
C GLU A 163 -23.41 10.26 -24.09
N ASP A 164 -23.93 11.47 -23.87
CA ASP A 164 -24.32 12.45 -24.89
C ASP A 164 -23.17 13.35 -25.42
N GLU A 165 -21.96 13.31 -24.85
CA GLU A 165 -20.82 14.11 -25.36
C GLU A 165 -20.14 13.45 -26.59
N GLU A 166 -20.41 12.17 -26.86
CA GLU A 166 -19.83 11.41 -27.97
C GLU A 166 -20.51 11.69 -29.32
N GLU A 167 -21.79 12.08 -29.35
CA GLU A 167 -22.50 12.37 -30.61
C GLU A 167 -22.21 13.77 -31.19
N GLN A 168 -21.65 14.70 -30.41
CA GLN A 168 -21.45 16.09 -30.84
C GLN A 168 -20.16 16.32 -31.63
N GLU A 169 -19.17 15.43 -31.56
CA GLU A 169 -17.95 15.53 -32.36
C GLU A 169 -18.11 14.90 -33.76
N GLU A 170 -18.99 13.92 -33.95
CA GLU A 170 -19.25 13.32 -35.28
C GLU A 170 -20.22 14.13 -36.15
N ASP A 171 -21.13 14.92 -35.55
CA ASP A 171 -22.13 15.71 -36.29
C ASP A 171 -21.59 17.06 -36.82
N ALA A 172 -20.37 17.47 -36.45
CA ALA A 172 -19.79 18.74 -36.89
C ALA A 172 -19.33 18.75 -38.36
N ASP A 173 -19.15 17.58 -38.98
CA ASP A 173 -18.66 17.43 -40.36
C ASP A 173 -19.77 17.08 -41.38
N ALA A 174 -21.05 17.11 -40.98
CA ALA A 174 -22.17 16.70 -41.83
C ALA A 174 -23.33 17.72 -41.91
N GLU A 175 -23.04 19.01 -42.11
CA GLU A 175 -24.06 19.98 -42.52
C GLU A 175 -23.83 20.51 -43.94
N GLU A 176 -24.47 19.88 -44.93
CA GLU A 176 -25.00 20.61 -46.10
C GLU A 176 -26.30 19.94 -46.62
N GLY A 177 -27.43 20.60 -46.34
CA GLY A 177 -28.63 20.54 -47.18
C GLY A 177 -29.82 19.69 -46.68
N ASN A 178 -30.71 20.30 -45.89
CA ASN A 178 -32.09 20.63 -46.30
C ASN A 178 -33.00 21.00 -45.11
N GLU A 179 -33.93 21.91 -45.40
CA GLU A 179 -34.87 22.56 -44.50
C GLU A 179 -36.05 21.68 -44.01
N GLU A 180 -36.53 22.08 -42.83
CA GLU A 180 -37.87 21.90 -42.22
C GLU A 180 -38.28 20.58 -41.55
N GLN A 181 -38.22 20.60 -40.20
CA GLN A 181 -39.39 20.49 -39.31
C GLN A 181 -39.01 20.90 -37.87
N PRO A 182 -39.89 21.55 -37.08
CA PRO A 182 -39.56 21.94 -35.72
C PRO A 182 -39.53 20.70 -34.82
N ARG A 183 -38.35 20.10 -34.67
CA ARG A 183 -38.09 19.15 -33.59
C ARG A 183 -38.38 19.87 -32.27
N LYS A 184 -39.42 19.41 -31.56
CA LYS A 184 -39.72 19.83 -30.19
C LYS A 184 -38.41 19.70 -29.40
N LYS A 185 -37.80 20.83 -29.01
CA LYS A 185 -36.76 20.89 -27.99
C LYS A 185 -37.34 20.21 -26.75
N ARG A 186 -37.07 18.91 -26.57
CA ARG A 186 -37.19 18.26 -25.28
C ARG A 186 -36.16 19.00 -24.45
N LYS A 187 -36.62 19.96 -23.64
CA LYS A 187 -35.83 20.50 -22.54
C LYS A 187 -35.24 19.28 -21.85
N SER A 188 -33.92 19.11 -21.89
CA SER A 188 -33.28 18.18 -20.98
C SER A 188 -33.71 18.65 -19.60
N ASN A 189 -34.51 17.83 -18.93
CA ASN A 189 -34.69 18.00 -17.51
C ASN A 189 -33.36 17.55 -16.90
N ASN A 190 -32.33 18.39 -16.98
CA ASN A 190 -31.18 18.30 -16.09
C ASN A 190 -31.75 18.54 -14.70
N LYS A 191 -32.24 17.47 -14.07
CA LYS A 191 -32.32 17.43 -12.61
C LYS A 191 -30.92 17.82 -12.13
N PRO A 192 -30.80 18.71 -11.13
CA PRO A 192 -29.50 19.11 -10.62
C PRO A 192 -28.73 17.82 -10.30
N ASN A 193 -27.57 17.66 -10.94
CA ASN A 193 -26.74 16.48 -10.77
C ASN A 193 -26.57 16.29 -9.27
N ASP A 194 -26.97 15.12 -8.80
CA ASP A 194 -27.22 14.86 -7.40
C ASP A 194 -25.85 14.92 -6.70
N LYS A 195 -25.50 16.06 -6.07
CA LYS A 195 -24.13 16.37 -5.61
C LYS A 195 -23.48 15.18 -4.92
N HIS A 196 -22.33 14.74 -5.40
CA HIS A 196 -21.47 13.71 -4.78
C HIS A 196 -20.11 14.30 -4.43
N PHE A 197 -19.44 13.66 -3.49
CA PHE A 197 -18.15 14.09 -2.94
C PHE A 197 -17.12 12.99 -3.15
N THR A 198 -15.85 13.34 -3.28
CA THR A 198 -14.78 12.34 -3.39
C THR A 198 -14.24 12.02 -2.00
N LEU A 199 -14.24 10.75 -1.64
CA LEU A 199 -13.82 10.29 -0.31
C LEU A 199 -12.38 9.79 -0.33
N VAL A 200 -11.98 9.13 -1.41
CA VAL A 200 -10.67 8.47 -1.52
C VAL A 200 -10.08 8.70 -2.89
N THR A 201 -8.77 8.88 -2.92
CA THR A 201 -7.95 8.99 -4.14
C THR A 201 -6.76 8.06 -4.02
N THR A 202 -6.25 7.55 -5.14
CA THR A 202 -4.99 6.81 -5.19
C THR A 202 -4.39 6.86 -6.60
N PHE A 203 -3.07 6.72 -6.71
CA PHE A 203 -2.40 6.56 -8.00
C PHE A 203 -2.32 5.09 -8.39
N THR A 204 -2.24 4.81 -9.70
CA THR A 204 -1.71 3.53 -10.16
C THR A 204 -0.25 3.36 -9.70
N PRO A 205 0.26 2.12 -9.58
CA PRO A 205 1.65 1.91 -9.19
C PRO A 205 2.63 2.71 -10.05
N GLU A 206 2.40 2.82 -11.36
CA GLU A 206 3.25 3.58 -12.29
C GLU A 206 3.03 5.10 -12.23
N GLY A 207 1.87 5.56 -11.74
CA GLY A 207 1.54 6.97 -11.62
C GLY A 207 0.84 7.58 -12.84
N HIS A 208 0.64 6.82 -13.92
CA HIS A 208 -0.03 7.32 -15.15
C HIS A 208 -1.51 7.69 -14.96
N TYR A 209 -2.20 7.05 -14.00
CA TYR A 209 -3.61 7.30 -13.75
C TYR A 209 -3.91 7.53 -12.27
N ILE A 210 -4.97 8.31 -12.02
CA ILE A 210 -5.51 8.61 -10.69
C ILE A 210 -6.89 8.00 -10.58
N PHE A 211 -7.08 7.13 -9.60
CA PHE A 211 -8.37 6.53 -9.25
C PHE A 211 -9.01 7.35 -8.13
N THR A 212 -10.31 7.62 -8.27
CA THR A 212 -11.09 8.35 -7.26
C THR A 212 -12.40 7.63 -6.98
N GLY A 213 -12.76 7.56 -5.70
CA GLY A 213 -13.98 6.95 -5.21
C GLY A 213 -14.90 7.98 -4.57
N THR A 214 -16.16 7.99 -4.98
CA THR A 214 -17.14 8.98 -4.52
C THR A 214 -18.06 8.45 -3.42
N SER A 215 -18.75 9.37 -2.75
CA SER A 215 -19.80 9.08 -1.76
C SER A 215 -21.05 8.42 -2.35
N LYS A 216 -21.20 8.38 -3.67
CA LYS A 216 -22.34 7.73 -4.35
C LYS A 216 -21.96 6.47 -5.13
N GLY A 217 -20.74 5.99 -4.95
CA GLY A 217 -20.26 4.75 -5.55
C GLY A 217 -19.82 4.85 -7.01
N TRP A 218 -19.57 6.06 -7.48
CA TRP A 218 -18.85 6.29 -8.74
C TRP A 218 -17.35 6.10 -8.54
N LEU A 219 -16.77 5.32 -9.44
CA LEU A 219 -15.34 5.17 -9.67
C LEU A 219 -14.97 6.04 -10.87
N ASN A 220 -14.04 6.99 -10.67
CA ASN A 220 -13.53 7.83 -11.75
C ASN A 220 -12.02 7.64 -11.93
N ILE A 221 -11.56 7.66 -13.18
CA ILE A 221 -10.16 7.51 -13.55
C ILE A 221 -9.71 8.72 -14.34
N PHE A 222 -8.64 9.37 -13.88
CA PHE A 222 -8.04 10.53 -14.55
C PHE A 222 -6.67 10.17 -15.11
N ARG A 223 -6.31 10.73 -16.29
CA ARG A 223 -4.93 10.67 -16.80
C ARG A 223 -4.07 11.67 -16.03
N THR A 224 -2.94 11.24 -15.47
CA THR A 224 -2.07 12.14 -14.69
C THR A 224 -1.43 13.24 -15.55
N LYS A 225 -1.09 12.94 -16.82
CA LYS A 225 -0.42 13.89 -17.73
C LYS A 225 -1.25 15.15 -18.00
N ASP A 226 -2.53 14.97 -18.32
CA ASP A 226 -3.43 16.07 -18.73
C ASP A 226 -4.51 16.37 -17.70
N LEU A 227 -4.60 15.59 -16.62
CA LEU A 227 -5.61 15.68 -15.56
C LEU A 227 -7.06 15.58 -16.06
N LYS A 228 -7.26 14.94 -17.22
CA LYS A 228 -8.57 14.71 -17.83
C LYS A 228 -9.23 13.46 -17.26
N LEU A 229 -10.54 13.54 -17.05
CA LEU A 229 -11.38 12.40 -16.71
C LEU A 229 -11.52 11.51 -17.95
N ILE A 230 -11.15 10.24 -17.82
CA ILE A 230 -11.17 9.27 -18.92
C ILE A 230 -12.31 8.29 -18.76
N TYR A 231 -12.51 7.80 -17.54
CA TYR A 231 -13.49 6.76 -17.26
C TYR A 231 -14.29 7.15 -16.03
N SER A 232 -15.60 6.94 -16.09
CA SER A 232 -16.51 7.15 -14.98
C SER A 232 -17.59 6.08 -15.02
N SER A 233 -17.65 5.25 -13.97
CA SER A 233 -18.67 4.19 -13.86
C SER A 233 -19.18 4.06 -12.45
N LYS A 234 -20.47 3.73 -12.33
CA LYS A 234 -21.14 3.55 -11.05
C LYS A 234 -21.15 2.08 -10.65
N VAL A 235 -20.25 1.70 -9.75
CA VAL A 235 -20.07 0.31 -9.30
C VAL A 235 -21.12 -0.09 -8.26
N ALA A 236 -21.55 0.83 -7.39
CA ALA A 236 -22.59 0.59 -6.38
C ALA A 236 -23.33 1.87 -6.00
N ASN A 237 -24.40 1.74 -5.20
CA ASN A 237 -25.17 2.86 -4.64
C ASN A 237 -24.78 3.15 -3.18
N SER A 238 -23.50 3.18 -2.88
CA SER A 238 -22.97 3.33 -1.52
C SER A 238 -21.60 4.03 -1.53
N ASN A 239 -21.18 4.60 -0.40
CA ASN A 239 -19.90 5.30 -0.30
C ASN A 239 -18.74 4.34 -0.53
N ILE A 240 -17.77 4.74 -1.35
CA ILE A 240 -16.47 4.06 -1.45
C ILE A 240 -15.59 4.57 -0.31
N LYS A 241 -15.29 3.71 0.66
CA LYS A 241 -14.47 4.04 1.83
C LYS A 241 -12.98 3.96 1.51
N ASN A 242 -12.55 2.89 0.83
CA ASN A 242 -11.14 2.64 0.50
C ASN A 242 -11.02 2.08 -0.92
N ILE A 243 -9.92 2.44 -1.58
CA ILE A 243 -9.47 1.89 -2.85
C ILE A 243 -8.06 1.34 -2.60
N SER A 244 -7.84 0.07 -2.94
CA SER A 244 -6.52 -0.55 -2.92
C SER A 244 -6.22 -1.11 -4.30
N ILE A 245 -5.15 -0.64 -4.93
CA ILE A 245 -4.64 -1.19 -6.19
C ILE A 245 -3.49 -2.14 -5.83
N SER A 246 -3.42 -3.27 -6.51
CA SER A 246 -2.32 -4.21 -6.33
C SER A 246 -0.97 -3.59 -6.73
N PRO A 247 0.14 -3.92 -6.07
CA PRO A 247 1.45 -3.37 -6.44
C PRO A 247 1.88 -3.71 -7.88
N ASN A 248 1.39 -4.82 -8.43
CA ASN A 248 1.60 -5.20 -9.84
C ASN A 248 0.61 -4.52 -10.83
N GLY A 249 -0.33 -3.71 -10.36
CA GLY A 249 -1.29 -2.97 -11.20
C GLY A 249 -2.43 -3.78 -11.81
N ARG A 250 -2.53 -5.09 -11.52
CA ARG A 250 -3.49 -6.01 -12.17
C ARG A 250 -4.84 -6.18 -11.48
N LYS A 251 -4.98 -5.81 -10.21
CA LYS A 251 -6.22 -5.98 -9.45
C LYS A 251 -6.54 -4.73 -8.65
N LEU A 252 -7.83 -4.47 -8.52
CA LEU A 252 -8.40 -3.37 -7.76
C LEU A 252 -9.39 -3.93 -6.73
N ALA A 253 -9.27 -3.52 -5.48
CA ALA A 253 -10.25 -3.79 -4.43
C ALA A 253 -10.91 -2.49 -3.98
N LEU A 254 -12.23 -2.50 -3.92
CA LEU A 254 -13.08 -1.39 -3.50
C LEU A 254 -13.86 -1.77 -2.25
N ASN A 255 -13.64 -1.04 -1.16
CA ASN A 255 -14.40 -1.19 0.07
C ASN A 255 -15.58 -0.22 0.08
N PHE A 256 -16.80 -0.74 0.23
CA PHE A 256 -18.02 0.04 0.26
C PHE A 256 -18.68 0.03 1.65
N SER A 257 -19.46 1.08 1.95
CA SER A 257 -20.27 1.13 3.18
C SER A 257 -21.39 0.07 3.26
N ASP A 258 -21.65 -0.65 2.16
CA ASP A 258 -22.66 -1.72 2.10
C ASP A 258 -22.17 -3.10 2.59
N ARG A 259 -21.02 -3.14 3.29
CA ARG A 259 -20.41 -4.34 3.91
C ARG A 259 -19.77 -5.32 2.92
N ILE A 260 -19.72 -4.95 1.65
CA ILE A 260 -19.18 -5.81 0.59
C ILE A 260 -17.93 -5.16 0.00
N ILE A 261 -16.81 -5.89 0.05
CA ILE A 261 -15.61 -5.55 -0.71
C ILE A 261 -15.76 -6.14 -2.11
N ARG A 262 -15.48 -5.35 -3.14
CA ARG A 262 -15.55 -5.76 -4.55
C ARG A 262 -14.16 -5.77 -5.16
N GLN A 263 -13.77 -6.90 -5.72
CA GLN A 263 -12.54 -7.02 -6.51
C GLN A 263 -12.88 -6.90 -7.99
N ILE A 264 -12.05 -6.15 -8.71
CA ILE A 264 -12.11 -5.92 -10.15
C ILE A 264 -10.72 -6.24 -10.70
N ASN A 265 -10.66 -6.98 -11.81
CA ASN A 265 -9.41 -7.17 -12.55
C ASN A 265 -9.15 -5.92 -13.38
N LEU A 266 -7.96 -5.35 -13.25
CA LEU A 266 -7.56 -4.18 -14.02
C LEU A 266 -7.01 -4.63 -15.39
N PRO A 267 -7.40 -3.95 -16.49
CA PRO A 267 -6.75 -4.14 -17.77
C PRO A 267 -5.29 -3.67 -17.72
N ASP A 268 -4.53 -3.91 -18.79
CA ASP A 268 -3.17 -3.39 -18.86
C ASP A 268 -3.22 -1.87 -19.07
N LEU A 269 -2.96 -1.12 -17.99
CA LEU A 269 -3.06 0.33 -17.95
C LEU A 269 -1.75 0.99 -18.45
N VAL A 270 -1.05 0.39 -19.41
CA VAL A 270 0.15 0.98 -19.99
C VAL A 270 -0.25 2.00 -21.07
N ASP A 271 0.09 3.27 -20.85
CA ASP A 271 -0.13 4.35 -21.80
C ASP A 271 0.99 4.34 -22.86
N TYR A 272 0.91 3.45 -23.86
CA TYR A 272 1.75 3.59 -25.06
C TYR A 272 1.32 4.85 -25.79
N GLU A 273 2.27 5.75 -26.06
CA GLU A 273 2.10 7.05 -26.73
C GLU A 273 1.25 6.97 -28.03
N GLY A 274 -0.08 6.87 -27.90
CA GLY A 274 -1.04 6.78 -28.99
C GLY A 274 -1.45 5.37 -29.47
N GLU A 275 -1.01 4.29 -28.83
CA GLU A 275 -1.39 2.90 -29.19
C GLU A 275 -1.84 2.03 -28.00
N GLY A 276 -2.00 2.60 -26.81
CA GLY A 276 -2.72 1.92 -25.73
C GLY A 276 -4.19 1.71 -26.11
N GLU A 277 -4.81 0.63 -25.63
CA GLU A 277 -6.25 0.40 -25.80
C GLU A 277 -7.02 1.70 -25.49
N ASN A 278 -7.92 2.08 -26.39
CA ASN A 278 -8.79 3.22 -26.13
C ASN A 278 -9.47 2.95 -24.78
N PRO A 279 -9.46 3.90 -23.83
CA PRO A 279 -10.10 3.70 -22.52
C PRO A 279 -11.59 3.33 -22.57
N ILE A 280 -12.20 3.50 -23.74
CA ILE A 280 -13.55 3.08 -24.12
C ILE A 280 -13.71 1.54 -24.07
N GLU A 281 -12.62 0.77 -24.20
CA GLU A 281 -12.65 -0.70 -24.16
C GLU A 281 -12.37 -1.28 -22.76
N TRP A 282 -12.09 -0.44 -21.75
CA TRP A 282 -11.83 -0.93 -20.40
C TRP A 282 -13.09 -1.48 -19.75
N ASP A 283 -13.07 -2.78 -19.47
CA ASP A 283 -14.10 -3.44 -18.70
C ASP A 283 -13.72 -3.57 -17.22
N PHE A 284 -14.52 -2.97 -16.34
CA PHE A 284 -14.32 -2.99 -14.89
C PHE A 284 -15.37 -3.89 -14.21
N GLU A 285 -15.53 -5.10 -14.73
CA GLU A 285 -16.41 -6.11 -14.16
C GLU A 285 -15.96 -6.56 -12.76
N VAL A 286 -16.95 -6.73 -11.86
CA VAL A 286 -16.70 -7.21 -10.51
C VAL A 286 -16.54 -8.72 -10.54
N ASP A 287 -15.31 -9.17 -10.36
CA ASP A 287 -14.89 -10.58 -10.36
C ASP A 287 -15.32 -11.28 -9.06
N HIS A 288 -14.90 -10.74 -7.91
CA HIS A 288 -15.18 -11.33 -6.60
C HIS A 288 -15.82 -10.34 -5.62
N LYS A 289 -16.65 -10.86 -4.71
CA LYS A 289 -17.30 -10.10 -3.64
C LYS A 289 -17.02 -10.75 -2.29
N TYR A 290 -16.43 -9.99 -1.37
CA TYR A 290 -16.10 -10.45 -0.03
C TYR A 290 -17.04 -9.81 0.99
N GLN A 291 -17.61 -10.63 1.88
CA GLN A 291 -18.51 -10.19 2.94
C GLN A 291 -18.50 -11.19 4.10
N ASP A 292 -18.76 -10.70 5.31
CA ASP A 292 -19.02 -11.57 6.46
C ASP A 292 -20.50 -11.98 6.43
N VAL A 293 -20.75 -13.21 6.00
CA VAL A 293 -22.13 -13.76 5.88
C VAL A 293 -22.76 -14.02 7.26
N VAL A 294 -21.93 -14.24 8.28
CA VAL A 294 -22.37 -14.64 9.63
C VAL A 294 -22.73 -13.41 10.44
N ASN A 295 -21.75 -12.52 10.67
CA ASN A 295 -21.93 -11.36 11.55
C ASN A 295 -22.38 -10.11 10.79
N ARG A 296 -22.26 -10.10 9.45
CA ARG A 296 -22.66 -8.98 8.58
C ARG A 296 -22.00 -7.66 8.98
N LEU A 297 -20.71 -7.72 9.31
CA LEU A 297 -19.88 -6.60 9.71
C LEU A 297 -19.50 -5.72 8.51
N GLN A 298 -19.16 -4.46 8.76
CA GLN A 298 -18.54 -3.59 7.77
C GLN A 298 -17.01 -3.78 7.79
N TRP A 299 -16.32 -3.18 6.83
CA TRP A 299 -14.86 -3.21 6.75
C TRP A 299 -14.29 -1.81 6.91
N ASN A 300 -13.23 -1.67 7.70
CA ASN A 300 -12.56 -0.39 7.92
C ASN A 300 -11.54 -0.10 6.82
N ALA A 301 -10.54 -0.96 6.64
CA ALA A 301 -9.49 -0.81 5.65
C ALA A 301 -9.20 -2.13 4.93
N ILE A 302 -8.54 -2.03 3.77
CA ILE A 302 -8.17 -3.15 2.90
C ILE A 302 -6.75 -2.96 2.38
N SER A 303 -6.02 -4.06 2.16
CA SER A 303 -4.70 -4.05 1.52
C SER A 303 -4.46 -5.35 0.75
N PHE A 304 -3.76 -5.27 -0.38
CA PHE A 304 -3.26 -6.45 -1.09
C PHE A 304 -1.85 -6.84 -0.60
N ASN A 305 -1.46 -8.09 -0.86
CA ASN A 305 -0.06 -8.49 -0.91
C ASN A 305 0.59 -8.09 -2.27
N HIS A 306 1.90 -8.34 -2.44
CA HIS A 306 2.67 -7.88 -3.61
C HIS A 306 2.11 -8.32 -4.98
N ASN A 307 1.71 -9.58 -5.12
CA ASN A 307 1.19 -10.16 -6.35
C ASN A 307 -0.34 -10.09 -6.45
N ALA A 308 -1.00 -9.61 -5.39
CA ALA A 308 -2.45 -9.63 -5.22
C ALA A 308 -3.07 -11.02 -5.35
N ASP A 309 -2.41 -12.03 -4.78
CA ASP A 309 -3.00 -13.34 -4.51
C ASP A 309 -3.82 -13.32 -3.22
N PHE A 310 -3.45 -12.49 -2.25
CA PHE A 310 -4.17 -12.32 -1.00
C PHE A 310 -4.68 -10.89 -0.81
N LEU A 311 -5.88 -10.81 -0.25
CA LEU A 311 -6.51 -9.58 0.22
C LEU A 311 -6.72 -9.68 1.72
N ILE A 312 -6.30 -8.65 2.46
CA ILE A 312 -6.61 -8.51 3.88
C ILE A 312 -7.58 -7.37 4.12
N ALA A 313 -8.49 -7.54 5.06
CA ALA A 313 -9.38 -6.47 5.53
C ALA A 313 -9.49 -6.43 7.06
N SER A 314 -9.62 -5.22 7.60
CA SER A 314 -9.98 -5.00 9.00
C SER A 314 -11.50 -4.89 9.15
N THR A 315 -12.02 -5.54 10.19
CA THR A 315 -13.45 -5.56 10.51
C THR A 315 -13.88 -4.31 11.28
N HIS A 316 -15.13 -3.89 11.07
CA HIS A 316 -15.79 -2.82 11.83
C HIS A 316 -16.92 -3.41 12.68
N GLY A 317 -16.82 -3.28 13.99
CA GLY A 317 -17.81 -3.78 14.93
C GLY A 317 -17.25 -4.09 16.31
N GLN A 318 -18.06 -3.83 17.35
CA GLN A 318 -17.66 -3.93 18.76
C GLN A 318 -17.20 -5.32 19.21
N SER A 319 -17.58 -6.39 18.49
CA SER A 319 -17.25 -7.77 18.84
C SER A 319 -16.19 -8.40 17.93
N SER A 320 -15.63 -7.65 16.99
CA SER A 320 -14.64 -8.15 16.03
C SER A 320 -13.32 -7.43 16.21
N HIS A 321 -12.28 -8.19 16.52
CA HIS A 321 -10.92 -7.69 16.76
C HIS A 321 -9.91 -8.29 15.79
N ASP A 322 -10.40 -8.98 14.75
CA ASP A 322 -9.58 -9.81 13.89
C ASP A 322 -9.52 -9.25 12.47
N LEU A 323 -8.42 -9.59 11.78
CA LEU A 323 -8.25 -9.31 10.36
C LEU A 323 -8.62 -10.54 9.54
N TYR A 324 -9.32 -10.33 8.43
CA TYR A 324 -9.75 -11.42 7.56
C TYR A 324 -8.86 -11.45 6.33
N LEU A 325 -8.38 -12.64 5.98
CA LEU A 325 -7.50 -12.89 4.84
C LEU A 325 -8.21 -13.80 3.83
N TRP A 326 -8.37 -13.31 2.60
CA TRP A 326 -8.92 -14.10 1.50
C TRP A 326 -7.90 -14.37 0.41
N GLU A 327 -8.09 -15.49 -0.25
CA GLU A 327 -7.54 -15.76 -1.57
C GLU A 327 -8.32 -14.99 -2.62
N THR A 328 -7.62 -14.34 -3.54
CA THR A 328 -8.23 -13.52 -4.59
C THR A 328 -8.54 -14.27 -5.87
N SER A 329 -7.99 -15.47 -6.05
CA SER A 329 -8.19 -16.33 -7.22
C SER A 329 -9.58 -16.99 -7.20
N MET A 330 -9.99 -17.51 -6.03
CA MET A 330 -11.27 -18.19 -5.80
C MET A 330 -12.23 -17.40 -4.91
N GLY A 331 -11.78 -16.30 -4.33
CA GLY A 331 -12.57 -15.51 -3.37
C GLY A 331 -12.77 -16.18 -2.01
N SER A 332 -11.95 -17.18 -1.66
CA SER A 332 -12.14 -18.02 -0.47
C SER A 332 -11.51 -17.39 0.78
N LEU A 333 -12.15 -17.52 1.95
CA LEU A 333 -11.55 -17.08 3.22
C LEU A 333 -10.52 -18.12 3.65
N ILE A 334 -9.26 -17.74 3.75
CA ILE A 334 -8.16 -18.64 4.12
C ILE A 334 -7.93 -18.60 5.63
N LYS A 335 -7.83 -17.39 6.20
CA LYS A 335 -7.39 -17.21 7.58
C LYS A 335 -8.06 -16.01 8.23
N ILE A 336 -8.28 -16.13 9.53
CA ILE A 336 -8.60 -15.03 10.43
C ILE A 336 -7.35 -14.83 11.30
N LEU A 337 -6.79 -13.61 11.26
CA LEU A 337 -5.64 -13.24 12.08
C LEU A 337 -6.15 -12.69 13.40
N GLU A 338 -5.98 -13.51 14.43
CA GLU A 338 -6.40 -13.24 15.80
C GLU A 338 -5.25 -12.63 16.61
N GLY A 339 -5.59 -12.05 17.77
CA GLY A 339 -4.64 -11.65 18.81
C GLY A 339 -4.72 -10.20 19.26
N SER A 340 -5.43 -9.36 18.51
CA SER A 340 -5.76 -8.01 18.98
C SER A 340 -6.95 -8.05 19.94
N ASN A 341 -7.03 -7.08 20.86
CA ASN A 341 -8.07 -7.03 21.90
C ASN A 341 -9.08 -5.90 21.67
N GLU A 342 -9.07 -5.28 20.49
CA GLU A 342 -9.88 -4.12 20.17
C GLU A 342 -10.16 -4.03 18.67
N GLU A 343 -11.03 -3.12 18.24
CA GLU A 343 -11.32 -2.91 16.83
C GLU A 343 -10.11 -2.34 16.09
N LEU A 344 -9.88 -2.82 14.86
CA LEU A 344 -8.75 -2.42 14.03
C LEU A 344 -9.18 -1.43 12.94
N ILE A 345 -8.59 -0.23 12.92
CA ILE A 345 -8.98 0.86 12.00
C ILE A 345 -8.32 0.70 10.63
N ASP A 346 -6.99 0.68 10.58
CA ASP A 346 -6.22 0.64 9.34
C ASP A 346 -5.43 -0.66 9.24
N VAL A 347 -5.15 -1.11 8.02
CA VAL A 347 -4.33 -2.30 7.77
C VAL A 347 -3.36 -2.03 6.64
N LYS A 348 -2.07 -2.23 6.92
CA LYS A 348 -0.99 -2.06 5.95
C LYS A 348 -0.15 -3.31 5.88
N TRP A 349 0.08 -3.78 4.67
CA TRP A 349 0.90 -4.94 4.41
C TRP A 349 2.21 -4.53 3.76
N ASN A 350 3.32 -4.78 4.45
CA ASN A 350 4.63 -4.76 3.83
C ASN A 350 5.02 -6.15 3.33
N TYR A 351 5.16 -6.28 2.01
CA TYR A 351 5.42 -7.56 1.37
C TYR A 351 6.91 -7.96 1.37
N ASN A 352 7.84 -7.00 1.31
CA ASN A 352 9.29 -7.29 1.35
C ASN A 352 9.70 -8.01 2.64
N ARG A 353 9.14 -7.61 3.79
CA ARG A 353 9.39 -8.23 5.09
C ARG A 353 8.29 -9.17 5.55
N CYS A 354 7.23 -9.34 4.75
CA CYS A 354 6.03 -10.10 5.10
C CYS A 354 5.50 -9.76 6.50
N LYS A 355 5.27 -8.45 6.73
CA LYS A 355 4.71 -7.91 7.97
C LYS A 355 3.38 -7.24 7.68
N ILE A 356 2.42 -7.43 8.57
CA ILE A 356 1.14 -6.72 8.56
C ILE A 356 1.10 -5.86 9.80
N ALA A 357 0.79 -4.58 9.63
CA ALA A 357 0.57 -3.65 10.73
C ALA A 357 -0.89 -3.19 10.72
N SER A 358 -1.47 -3.08 11.91
CA SER A 358 -2.82 -2.55 12.09
C SER A 358 -2.92 -1.70 13.36
N ILE A 359 -3.81 -0.71 13.35
CA ILE A 359 -4.00 0.23 14.47
C ILE A 359 -5.24 -0.17 15.26
N GLY A 360 -5.12 -0.28 16.58
CA GLY A 360 -6.25 -0.41 17.48
C GLY A 360 -7.00 0.90 17.73
N LEU A 361 -8.32 0.87 17.70
CA LEU A 361 -9.19 2.04 17.75
C LEU A 361 -9.19 2.77 19.10
N ASP A 362 -9.22 2.04 20.22
CA ASP A 362 -9.37 2.64 21.53
C ASP A 362 -8.01 3.05 22.11
N SER A 363 -7.01 2.17 21.97
CA SER A 363 -5.68 2.38 22.54
C SER A 363 -4.74 3.18 21.63
N GLY A 364 -4.93 3.10 20.32
CA GLY A 364 -3.99 3.64 19.32
C GLY A 364 -2.65 2.88 19.25
N ILE A 365 -2.59 1.66 19.80
CA ILE A 365 -1.46 0.74 19.68
C ILE A 365 -1.39 0.21 18.25
N ILE A 366 -0.16 0.03 17.74
CA ILE A 366 0.07 -0.62 16.46
C ILE A 366 0.41 -2.09 16.71
N TYR A 367 -0.44 -2.97 16.23
CA TYR A 367 -0.26 -4.42 16.25
C TYR A 367 0.50 -4.87 15.00
N ILE A 368 1.55 -5.66 15.18
CA ILE A 368 2.37 -6.21 14.09
C ILE A 368 2.29 -7.73 14.07
N TRP A 369 1.78 -8.26 12.97
CA TRP A 369 1.88 -9.68 12.63
C TRP A 369 3.10 -9.88 11.75
N SER A 370 3.92 -10.87 12.10
CA SER A 370 5.11 -11.24 11.33
C SER A 370 5.29 -12.75 11.35
N ILE A 371 6.05 -13.26 10.39
CA ILE A 371 6.45 -14.67 10.40
C ILE A 371 7.38 -14.91 11.59
N GLN A 372 7.05 -15.90 12.41
CA GLN A 372 7.92 -16.38 13.46
C GLN A 372 8.82 -17.46 12.88
N PHE A 373 10.13 -17.27 13.02
CA PHE A 373 11.12 -18.27 12.65
C PHE A 373 11.41 -19.13 13.87
N PRO A 374 10.96 -20.39 13.91
CA PRO A 374 11.30 -21.29 15.02
C PRO A 374 12.81 -21.51 15.03
N GLN A 375 13.40 -21.53 16.22
CA GLN A 375 14.81 -21.86 16.38
C GLN A 375 14.97 -23.37 16.15
N LYS A 376 15.69 -23.74 15.09
CA LYS A 376 16.02 -25.14 14.80
C LYS A 376 17.30 -25.55 15.54
N TRP A 377 17.26 -26.64 16.29
CA TRP A 377 18.42 -27.24 16.94
C TRP A 377 19.41 -27.82 15.92
N SER A 378 18.96 -28.13 14.70
CA SER A 378 19.86 -28.48 13.59
C SER A 378 20.91 -27.41 13.30
N ALA A 379 20.67 -26.15 13.68
CA ALA A 379 21.65 -25.07 13.51
C ALA A 379 22.78 -25.08 14.57
N LEU A 380 22.70 -25.93 15.61
CA LEU A 380 23.73 -25.98 16.67
C LEU A 380 25.03 -26.65 16.21
N ALA A 381 24.95 -27.59 15.27
CA ALA A 381 26.08 -28.27 14.68
C ALA A 381 25.76 -28.66 13.23
N PRO A 382 26.72 -28.57 12.29
CA PRO A 382 26.47 -28.79 10.87
C PRO A 382 25.92 -30.19 10.53
N ASP A 383 26.19 -31.19 11.36
CA ASP A 383 25.79 -32.58 11.15
C ASP A 383 24.41 -32.91 11.79
N PHE A 384 23.76 -31.95 12.44
CA PHE A 384 22.46 -32.19 13.08
C PHE A 384 21.33 -32.07 12.05
N VAL A 385 20.47 -33.10 12.02
CA VAL A 385 19.26 -33.12 11.20
C VAL A 385 18.06 -33.36 12.10
N GLU A 386 17.05 -32.50 11.99
CA GLU A 386 15.78 -32.68 12.69
C GLU A 386 14.91 -33.67 11.93
N VAL A 387 14.32 -34.61 12.66
CA VAL A 387 13.42 -35.63 12.12
C VAL A 387 12.11 -35.60 12.90
N GLU A 388 10.99 -35.51 12.17
CA GLU A 388 9.65 -35.47 12.78
C GLU A 388 9.18 -36.87 13.19
N GLU A 389 9.62 -37.89 12.46
CA GLU A 389 9.29 -39.29 12.68
C GLU A 389 10.57 -40.13 12.79
N ASN A 390 10.45 -41.32 13.39
CA ASN A 390 11.57 -42.25 13.46
C ASN A 390 11.99 -42.70 12.05
N ILE A 391 13.28 -42.63 11.77
CA ILE A 391 13.86 -43.09 10.51
C ILE A 391 14.58 -44.41 10.76
N ASP A 392 14.27 -45.42 9.94
CA ASP A 392 15.00 -46.68 9.94
C ASP A 392 16.39 -46.47 9.35
N TYR A 393 17.41 -46.68 10.17
CA TYR A 393 18.80 -46.56 9.75
C TYR A 393 19.18 -47.69 8.79
N ILE A 394 19.63 -47.33 7.59
CA ILE A 394 20.25 -48.27 6.65
C ILE A 394 21.75 -48.08 6.73
N GLU A 395 22.40 -49.04 7.38
CA GLU A 395 23.84 -49.14 7.50
C GLU A 395 24.50 -49.15 6.11
N LYS A 396 25.53 -48.33 5.92
CA LYS A 396 26.33 -48.34 4.68
C LYS A 396 27.39 -49.43 4.77
N GLU A 397 27.68 -50.10 3.66
CA GLU A 397 28.70 -51.19 3.63
C GLU A 397 30.07 -50.71 4.15
N ASP A 398 30.41 -49.45 3.86
CA ASP A 398 31.71 -48.84 4.17
C ASP A 398 31.80 -48.26 5.61
N GLU A 399 30.75 -48.37 6.43
CA GLU A 399 30.69 -47.73 7.77
C GLU A 399 31.74 -48.28 8.75
N PHE A 400 32.10 -49.55 8.58
CA PHE A 400 33.10 -50.23 9.42
C PHE A 400 34.50 -50.27 8.80
N ASP A 401 34.69 -49.66 7.63
CA ASP A 401 35.97 -49.63 6.95
C ASP A 401 36.88 -48.53 7.51
N ILE A 402 38.17 -48.84 7.67
CA ILE A 402 39.18 -47.86 8.09
C ILE A 402 39.71 -47.18 6.82
N ILE A 403 39.30 -45.93 6.61
CA ILE A 403 39.77 -45.09 5.50
C ILE A 403 41.14 -44.50 5.84
N ASP A 404 42.05 -44.47 4.85
CA ASP A 404 43.37 -43.86 4.99
C ASP A 404 43.25 -42.32 5.05
N GLU A 405 43.89 -41.68 6.05
CA GLU A 405 43.90 -40.22 6.22
C GLU A 405 44.43 -39.48 4.99
N THR A 406 45.30 -40.13 4.21
CA THR A 406 45.85 -39.55 2.98
C THR A 406 44.80 -39.42 1.87
N GLU A 407 43.88 -40.38 1.75
CA GLU A 407 42.78 -40.32 0.78
C GLU A 407 41.74 -39.27 1.18
N LEU A 408 41.45 -39.13 2.47
CA LEU A 408 40.53 -38.11 2.98
C LEU A 408 41.05 -36.68 2.73
N ASN A 409 42.33 -36.45 3.01
CA ASN A 409 42.95 -35.14 2.78
C ASN A 409 43.05 -34.80 1.29
N LYS A 410 43.29 -35.80 0.43
CA LYS A 410 43.29 -35.59 -1.02
C LYS A 410 41.90 -35.17 -1.53
N LYS A 411 40.82 -35.81 -1.05
CA LYS A 411 39.44 -35.38 -1.37
C LYS A 411 39.15 -33.95 -0.93
N ARG A 412 39.55 -33.57 0.30
CA ARG A 412 39.39 -32.18 0.79
C ARG A 412 40.12 -31.17 -0.09
N LEU A 413 41.37 -31.43 -0.45
CA LEU A 413 42.17 -30.56 -1.31
C LEU A 413 41.57 -30.43 -2.73
N GLU A 414 40.94 -31.48 -3.24
CA GLU A 414 40.22 -31.44 -4.53
C GLU A 414 38.93 -30.60 -4.44
N GLU A 415 38.20 -30.66 -3.31
CA GLU A 415 37.01 -29.85 -3.03
C GLU A 415 37.32 -28.38 -2.79
N GLU A 416 38.52 -28.04 -2.29
CA GLU A 416 38.96 -26.66 -2.03
C GLU A 416 39.30 -25.87 -3.31
N VAL A 417 39.34 -26.50 -4.50
CA VAL A 417 39.67 -25.83 -5.79
C VAL A 417 38.45 -25.14 -6.43
N MET A 418 37.52 -24.64 -5.63
CA MET A 418 36.38 -23.86 -6.13
C MET A 418 36.76 -22.40 -6.35
N GLU A 419 36.30 -21.82 -7.46
CA GLU A 419 36.41 -20.39 -7.70
C GLU A 419 35.39 -19.66 -6.81
N ILE A 420 35.88 -18.80 -5.92
CA ILE A 420 35.04 -18.06 -4.96
C ILE A 420 34.87 -16.63 -5.46
N ASP A 421 33.64 -16.25 -5.74
CA ASP A 421 33.26 -14.87 -6.01
C ASP A 421 32.87 -14.17 -4.70
N VAL A 422 33.56 -13.08 -4.39
CA VAL A 422 33.32 -12.24 -3.20
C VAL A 422 32.88 -10.83 -3.56
N VAL A 423 32.72 -10.52 -4.85
CA VAL A 423 32.49 -9.16 -5.36
C VAL A 423 31.09 -9.01 -5.95
N THR A 424 30.57 -10.06 -6.59
CA THR A 424 29.24 -9.98 -7.18
C THR A 424 28.17 -9.96 -6.10
N ASN A 425 27.36 -8.89 -6.10
CA ASN A 425 26.20 -8.78 -5.24
C ASN A 425 25.03 -9.58 -5.80
N GLU A 426 24.29 -10.25 -4.92
CA GLU A 426 22.98 -10.80 -5.29
C GLU A 426 22.02 -9.66 -5.67
N THR A 427 21.19 -9.89 -6.67
CA THR A 427 20.21 -8.89 -7.14
C THR A 427 18.83 -9.09 -6.53
N THR A 428 18.51 -10.32 -6.11
CA THR A 428 17.19 -10.68 -5.57
C THR A 428 17.34 -11.40 -4.24
N ASP A 429 16.40 -11.18 -3.33
CA ASP A 429 16.31 -11.97 -2.10
C ASP A 429 15.63 -13.34 -2.31
N ALA A 430 15.55 -14.13 -1.25
CA ALA A 430 14.89 -15.45 -1.26
C ALA A 430 13.39 -15.42 -1.60
N ARG A 431 12.74 -14.24 -1.57
CA ARG A 431 11.34 -14.04 -1.98
C ARG A 431 11.23 -13.52 -3.41
N GLY A 432 12.34 -13.25 -4.08
CA GLY A 432 12.39 -12.70 -5.44
C GLY A 432 12.28 -11.18 -5.52
N PHE A 433 12.41 -10.45 -4.40
CA PHE A 433 12.40 -8.98 -4.40
C PHE A 433 13.78 -8.43 -4.73
N ASP A 434 13.81 -7.34 -5.51
CA ASP A 434 15.02 -6.61 -5.88
C ASP A 434 15.65 -5.92 -4.67
N ILE A 435 16.89 -6.30 -4.36
CA ILE A 435 17.67 -5.75 -3.23
C ILE A 435 18.70 -4.69 -3.66
N THR A 436 18.82 -4.43 -4.96
CA THR A 436 19.78 -3.45 -5.49
C THR A 436 19.33 -2.00 -5.33
N ARG A 437 18.04 -1.79 -5.04
CA ARG A 437 17.47 -0.47 -4.83
C ARG A 437 18.07 0.17 -3.58
N GLU A 438 18.79 1.27 -3.77
CA GLU A 438 19.27 2.08 -2.66
C GLU A 438 18.09 2.59 -1.84
N THR A 439 18.14 2.33 -0.54
CA THR A 439 17.11 2.75 0.40
C THR A 439 17.63 3.96 1.17
N PHE A 440 16.82 5.01 1.28
CA PHE A 440 17.21 6.15 2.10
C PHE A 440 17.29 5.73 3.57
N ILE A 441 18.44 5.98 4.20
CA ILE A 441 18.65 5.76 5.63
C ILE A 441 18.42 7.07 6.36
N ILE A 442 17.48 7.06 7.30
CA ILE A 442 17.19 8.24 8.12
C ILE A 442 18.42 8.52 9.01
N PRO A 443 18.99 9.74 8.98
CA PRO A 443 20.12 10.07 9.81
C PRO A 443 19.76 9.93 11.28
N ILE A 444 20.66 9.35 12.07
CA ILE A 444 20.48 9.21 13.52
C ILE A 444 20.93 10.50 14.19
N ASP A 445 20.12 11.01 15.12
CA ASP A 445 20.55 12.10 15.99
C ASP A 445 21.41 11.54 17.13
N TYR A 446 22.73 11.60 16.96
CA TYR A 446 23.67 11.16 17.99
C TYR A 446 23.75 12.10 19.19
N GLU A 447 23.22 13.32 19.10
CA GLU A 447 23.26 14.31 20.17
C GLU A 447 22.02 14.25 21.07
N LYS A 448 20.91 13.69 20.57
CA LYS A 448 19.65 13.55 21.32
C LYS A 448 19.71 12.34 22.25
N GLU A 449 19.81 12.60 23.55
CA GLU A 449 19.55 11.58 24.57
C GLU A 449 18.07 11.16 24.49
N LEU A 450 17.78 10.10 23.73
CA LEU A 450 16.42 9.52 23.60
C LEU A 450 15.92 8.88 24.90
N TYR A 451 16.78 8.74 25.91
CA TYR A 451 16.45 8.20 27.23
C TYR A 451 16.67 9.26 28.32
N ARG A 452 15.60 9.96 28.70
CA ARG A 452 15.48 10.63 30.02
C ARG A 452 14.11 10.37 30.62
#